data_AF-A0A520NIJ5-F1
#
_entry.id   AF-A0A520NIJ5-F1
#
_cell.length_a   1.000
_cell.length_b   1.000
_cell.length_c   1.000
_cell.angle_alpha   90.00
_cell.angle_beta   90.00
_cell.angle_gamma   90.00
#
_symmetry.space_group_name_H-M   'P 1'
#
loop_
_entity.id
_entity.type
_entity.pdbx_description
1 polymer ?
#
loop_
_entity_poly.entity_id
_entity_poly.type
_entity_poly.pdbx_seq_one_letter_code
_entity_poly.pdbx_strand_id
1 'polypeptide(L)'
;MSKSVITSYTLMDFLSEADMLAFLSFAEESMQAHANNLRANGMTKFYISRVFNKGDKFTIGNWLEYEDQEAYVACDKIWQKFLSDSDNENKFNFISKIVPYRGIVQYDFS
;
A
#
# COMPACT_ATOMS: atom_id res chain seq x y z
N MET A 1 -17.70 22.70 -1.43
CA MET A 1 -17.34 21.60 -2.36
C MET A 1 -17.29 20.34 -1.53
N SER A 2 -17.90 19.24 -1.97
CA SER A 2 -17.69 17.95 -1.31
C SER A 2 -16.22 17.58 -1.44
N LYS A 3 -15.63 17.05 -0.37
CA LYS A 3 -14.25 16.56 -0.42
C LYS A 3 -14.17 15.38 -1.39
N SER A 4 -13.11 15.31 -2.17
CA SER A 4 -12.92 14.26 -3.17
C SER A 4 -12.18 13.07 -2.55
N VAL A 5 -12.71 11.86 -2.79
CA VAL A 5 -12.05 10.60 -2.41
C VAL A 5 -10.71 10.48 -3.13
N ILE A 6 -9.69 10.05 -2.39
CA ILE A 6 -8.33 9.86 -2.90
C ILE A 6 -8.03 8.38 -2.99
N THR A 7 -7.35 7.98 -4.05
CA THR A 7 -6.88 6.60 -4.24
C THR A 7 -5.38 6.59 -4.49
N SER A 8 -4.72 5.54 -3.99
CA SER A 8 -3.29 5.31 -4.09
C SER A 8 -3.03 3.92 -4.60
N TYR A 9 -2.27 3.81 -5.70
CA TYR A 9 -1.81 2.54 -6.25
C TYR A 9 -0.29 2.55 -6.28
N THR A 10 0.34 1.69 -5.50
CA THR A 10 1.79 1.51 -5.50
C THR A 10 2.13 0.14 -6.06
N LEU A 11 2.89 0.11 -7.14
CA LEU A 11 3.48 -1.12 -7.67
C LEU A 11 4.85 -1.34 -7.06
N MET A 12 5.07 -2.55 -6.54
CA MET A 12 6.35 -2.99 -5.96
C MET A 12 6.85 -4.17 -6.78
N ASP A 13 8.00 -4.01 -7.43
CA ASP A 13 8.66 -5.09 -8.16
C ASP A 13 9.75 -5.74 -7.28
N PHE A 14 9.81 -7.06 -7.28
CA PHE A 14 10.74 -7.87 -6.49
C PHE A 14 11.75 -8.56 -7.42
N LEU A 15 12.96 -8.81 -6.91
CA LEU A 15 14.02 -9.48 -7.66
C LEU A 15 13.76 -10.97 -7.86
N SER A 16 13.05 -11.61 -6.92
CA SER A 16 12.75 -13.04 -6.94
C SER A 16 11.36 -13.36 -6.38
N GLU A 17 10.88 -14.58 -6.63
CA GLU A 17 9.62 -15.06 -6.04
C GLU A 17 9.73 -15.18 -4.52
N ALA A 18 10.89 -15.62 -4.02
CA ALA A 18 11.14 -15.77 -2.59
C ALA A 18 11.01 -14.44 -1.83
N ASP A 19 11.55 -13.36 -2.40
CA ASP A 19 11.43 -12.01 -1.86
C ASP A 19 9.97 -11.53 -1.81
N MET A 20 9.22 -11.77 -2.88
CA MET A 20 7.79 -11.43 -2.93
C MET A 20 6.98 -12.25 -1.93
N LEU A 21 7.29 -13.54 -1.75
CA LEU A 21 6.63 -14.39 -0.76
C LEU A 21 6.96 -13.94 0.66
N ALA A 22 8.21 -13.57 0.95
CA ALA A 22 8.60 -13.01 2.24
C ALA A 22 7.83 -11.72 2.57
N PHE A 23 7.64 -10.84 1.57
CA PHE A 23 6.76 -9.67 1.73
C PHE A 23 5.32 -10.05 2.06
N LEU A 24 4.75 -11.05 1.38
CA LEU A 24 3.37 -11.49 1.61
C LEU A 24 3.20 -12.11 3.00
N SER A 25 4.16 -12.90 3.48
CA SER A 25 4.15 -13.43 4.85
C SER A 25 4.25 -12.32 5.89
N PHE A 26 5.15 -11.35 5.69
CA PHE A 26 5.19 -10.16 6.53
C PHE A 26 3.86 -9.40 6.53
N ALA A 27 3.23 -9.26 5.37
CA ALA A 27 1.96 -8.57 5.23
C ALA A 27 0.85 -9.27 6.01
N GLU A 28 0.78 -10.60 5.92
CA GLU A 28 -0.18 -11.43 6.67
C GLU A 28 -0.05 -11.23 8.19
N GLU A 29 1.17 -11.16 8.70
CA GLU A 29 1.44 -11.00 10.14
C GLU A 29 1.21 -9.57 10.65
N SER A 30 1.57 -8.56 9.85
CA SER A 30 1.75 -7.19 10.34
C SER A 30 0.73 -6.18 9.80
N MET A 31 0.17 -6.40 8.61
CA MET A 31 -0.62 -5.36 7.93
C MET A 31 -2.02 -5.19 8.50
N GLN A 32 -2.60 -6.19 9.19
CA GLN A 32 -3.93 -6.04 9.77
C GLN A 32 -3.94 -4.95 10.86
N ALA A 33 -2.96 -4.97 11.77
CA ALA A 33 -2.83 -3.95 12.81
C ALA A 33 -2.57 -2.56 12.21
N HIS A 34 -1.69 -2.50 11.21
CA HIS A 34 -1.40 -1.26 10.48
C HIS A 34 -2.66 -0.71 9.76
N ALA A 35 -3.39 -1.57 9.07
CA ALA A 35 -4.63 -1.23 8.38
C ALA A 35 -5.68 -0.69 9.36
N ASN A 36 -5.80 -1.24 10.57
CA ASN A 36 -6.71 -0.72 11.59
C ASN A 36 -6.35 0.72 11.99
N ASN A 37 -5.07 1.03 12.14
CA ASN A 37 -4.61 2.40 12.42
C ASN A 37 -4.90 3.36 11.25
N LEU A 38 -4.66 2.91 10.01
CA LEU A 38 -5.01 3.70 8.81
C LEU A 38 -6.51 3.95 8.71
N ARG A 39 -7.36 2.95 8.97
CA ARG A 39 -8.83 3.10 8.96
C ARG A 39 -9.30 4.14 9.98
N ALA A 40 -8.70 4.15 11.17
CA ALA A 40 -9.00 5.16 12.19
C ALA A 40 -8.64 6.60 11.76
N ASN A 41 -7.87 6.76 10.68
CA ASN A 41 -7.43 8.05 10.13
C ASN A 41 -7.96 8.30 8.70
N GLY A 42 -9.07 7.68 8.33
CA GLY A 42 -9.83 7.99 7.11
C GLY A 42 -9.46 7.15 5.87
N MET A 43 -8.71 6.05 6.03
CA MET A 43 -8.56 5.04 4.97
C MET A 43 -9.83 4.17 4.88
N THR A 44 -10.39 4.01 3.68
CA THR A 44 -11.64 3.28 3.44
C THR A 44 -11.40 1.86 2.88
N LYS A 45 -10.43 1.70 1.96
CA LYS A 45 -10.08 0.41 1.34
C LYS A 45 -8.57 0.18 1.39
N PHE A 46 -8.17 -1.09 1.51
CA PHE A 46 -6.77 -1.51 1.48
C PHE A 46 -6.67 -2.92 0.90
N TYR A 47 -6.03 -3.04 -0.26
CA TYR A 47 -5.74 -4.30 -0.93
C TYR A 47 -4.25 -4.46 -1.18
N ILE A 48 -3.74 -5.65 -0.89
CA ILE A 48 -2.45 -6.13 -1.36
C ILE A 48 -2.74 -7.25 -2.35
N SER A 49 -2.24 -7.13 -3.57
CA SER A 49 -2.57 -8.02 -4.69
C SER A 49 -1.32 -8.45 -5.45
N ARG A 50 -1.25 -9.72 -5.84
CA ARG A 50 -0.24 -10.20 -6.80
C ARG A 50 -0.70 -9.87 -8.22
N VAL A 51 0.15 -9.21 -9.00
CA VAL A 51 -0.10 -8.99 -10.43
C VAL A 51 0.15 -10.30 -11.16
N PHE A 52 -0.91 -10.92 -11.67
CA PHE A 52 -0.84 -12.26 -12.27
C PHE A 52 -0.53 -12.25 -13.78
N ASN A 53 -0.73 -11.11 -14.46
CA ASN A 53 -0.68 -11.03 -15.92
C ASN A 53 0.64 -10.46 -16.48
N LYS A 54 1.73 -10.50 -15.69
CA LYS A 54 3.06 -10.00 -16.10
C LYS A 54 4.12 -11.10 -16.22
N GLY A 55 3.73 -12.28 -16.68
CA GLY A 55 4.66 -13.37 -17.04
C GLY A 55 5.58 -13.74 -15.88
N ASP A 56 6.88 -13.51 -16.08
CA ASP A 56 7.99 -13.83 -15.18
C ASP A 56 8.29 -12.74 -14.12
N LYS A 57 7.44 -11.72 -13.99
CA LYS A 57 7.63 -10.66 -13.00
C LYS A 57 6.96 -10.96 -11.66
N PHE A 58 7.68 -10.66 -10.59
CA PHE A 58 7.18 -10.67 -9.23
C PHE A 58 6.77 -9.25 -8.86
N THR A 59 5.49 -8.92 -9.05
CA THR A 59 4.96 -7.58 -8.77
C THR A 59 3.77 -7.67 -7.83
N ILE A 60 3.79 -6.83 -6.79
CA ILE A 60 2.65 -6.59 -5.89
C ILE A 60 2.05 -5.22 -6.17
N GLY A 61 0.73 -5.16 -6.26
CA GLY A 61 -0.05 -3.93 -6.22
C GLY A 61 -0.59 -3.68 -4.81
N ASN A 62 -0.17 -2.56 -4.22
CA ASN A 62 -0.70 -2.04 -2.97
C ASN A 62 -1.69 -0.90 -3.28
N TRP A 63 -2.98 -1.16 -3.09
CA TRP A 63 -4.06 -0.20 -3.37
C TRP A 63 -4.73 0.24 -2.07
N LEU A 64 -4.75 1.55 -1.83
CA LEU A 64 -5.47 2.17 -0.72
C LEU A 64 -6.44 3.24 -1.24
N GLU A 65 -7.55 3.40 -0.56
CA GLU A 65 -8.53 4.47 -0.78
C GLU A 65 -8.70 5.25 0.53
N TYR A 66 -8.92 6.56 0.43
CA TYR A 66 -9.05 7.49 1.54
C TYR A 66 -10.25 8.39 1.31
N GLU A 67 -10.97 8.72 2.39
CA GLU A 67 -12.17 9.56 2.32
C GLU A 67 -11.91 10.94 1.70
N ASP A 68 -10.71 11.50 1.90
CA ASP A 68 -10.29 12.77 1.32
C ASP A 68 -8.75 12.97 1.31
N GLN A 69 -8.32 14.15 0.87
CA GLN A 69 -6.90 14.58 0.84
C GLN A 69 -6.27 14.68 2.23
N GLU A 70 -7.03 15.05 3.26
CA GLU A 70 -6.52 15.22 4.62
C GLU A 70 -6.26 13.85 5.25
N ALA A 71 -7.18 12.90 5.06
CA ALA A 71 -7.03 11.51 5.42
C ALA A 71 -5.83 10.86 4.72
N TYR A 72 -5.63 11.12 3.41
CA TYR A 72 -4.43 10.66 2.70
C TYR A 72 -3.15 11.18 3.37
N VAL A 73 -3.06 12.48 3.68
CA VAL A 73 -1.88 13.07 4.33
C VAL A 73 -1.66 12.51 5.74
N ALA A 74 -2.71 12.28 6.50
CA ALA A 74 -2.61 11.64 7.82
C ALA A 74 -2.09 10.21 7.71
N CYS A 75 -2.65 9.42 6.80
CA CYS A 75 -2.23 8.05 6.54
C CYS A 75 -0.80 7.96 5.99
N ASP A 76 -0.38 8.90 5.14
CA ASP A 76 1.00 8.94 4.61
C ASP A 76 2.02 9.08 5.74
N LYS A 77 1.75 9.94 6.75
CA LYS A 77 2.61 10.05 7.93
C LYS A 77 2.67 8.76 8.74
N ILE A 78 1.56 8.04 8.85
CA ILE A 78 1.50 6.74 9.53
C ILE A 78 2.36 5.72 8.78
N TRP A 79 2.29 5.70 7.44
CA TRP A 79 3.15 4.89 6.59
C TRP A 79 4.62 5.23 6.76
N GLN A 80 5.00 6.50 6.68
CA GLN A 80 6.40 6.94 6.85
C GLN A 80 6.95 6.47 8.20
N LYS A 81 6.17 6.64 9.27
CA LYS A 81 6.57 6.16 10.61
C LYS A 81 6.73 4.65 10.64
N PHE A 82 5.80 3.89 10.06
CA PHE A 82 5.83 2.44 10.03
C PHE A 82 7.04 1.91 9.24
N LEU A 83 7.39 2.54 8.12
CA LEU A 83 8.54 2.19 7.31
C LEU A 83 9.87 2.56 7.99
N SER A 84 9.91 3.66 8.75
CA SER A 84 11.08 4.10 9.50
C SER A 84 11.31 3.37 10.82
N ASP A 85 10.36 2.52 11.23
CA ASP A 85 10.50 1.73 12.46
C ASP A 85 11.64 0.72 12.28
N SER A 86 12.54 0.60 13.26
CA SER A 86 13.78 -0.19 13.15
C SER A 86 13.50 -1.67 12.87
N ASP A 87 12.34 -2.16 13.33
CA ASP A 87 11.89 -3.53 13.07
C ASP A 87 11.44 -3.77 11.63
N ASN A 88 11.21 -2.70 10.86
CA ASN A 88 10.69 -2.73 9.50
C ASN A 88 11.67 -2.17 8.46
N GLU A 89 12.66 -1.38 8.87
CA GLU A 89 13.63 -0.71 8.00
C GLU A 89 14.35 -1.70 7.05
N ASN A 90 14.64 -2.92 7.54
CA ASN A 90 15.27 -3.97 6.74
C ASN A 90 14.29 -4.91 6.02
N LYS A 91 13.00 -4.87 6.38
CA LYS A 91 11.97 -5.77 5.84
C LYS A 91 11.47 -5.36 4.46
N PHE A 92 12.02 -4.31 3.86
CA PHE A 92 11.66 -3.86 2.50
C PHE A 92 12.85 -3.78 1.55
N ASN A 93 14.05 -4.19 1.99
CA ASN A 93 15.29 -4.11 1.21
C ASN A 93 15.30 -5.00 -0.04
N PHE A 94 14.37 -5.95 -0.13
CA PHE A 94 14.21 -6.84 -1.28
C PHE A 94 13.30 -6.26 -2.38
N ILE A 95 12.73 -5.07 -2.18
CA ILE A 95 11.94 -4.38 -3.20
C ILE A 95 12.88 -3.66 -4.16
N SER A 96 12.92 -4.13 -5.40
CA SER A 96 13.79 -3.57 -6.44
C SER A 96 13.30 -2.23 -7.00
N LYS A 97 11.98 -2.02 -7.00
CA LYS A 97 11.36 -0.82 -7.55
C LYS A 97 10.03 -0.55 -6.90
N ILE A 98 9.80 0.71 -6.53
CA ILE A 98 8.53 1.21 -6.00
C ILE A 98 8.04 2.32 -6.93
N VAL A 99 6.81 2.19 -7.43
CA VAL A 99 6.19 3.20 -8.30
C VAL A 99 4.82 3.59 -7.76
N PRO A 100 4.70 4.76 -7.11
CA PRO A 100 3.44 5.25 -6.57
C PRO A 100 2.65 6.06 -7.62
N TYR A 101 1.34 5.85 -7.65
CA TYR A 101 0.37 6.64 -8.42
C TYR A 101 -0.78 7.06 -7.52
N ARG A 102 -1.13 8.35 -7.56
CA ARG A 102 -2.19 8.93 -6.73
C ARG A 102 -3.25 9.55 -7.64
N GLY A 103 -4.51 9.31 -7.30
CA GLY A 103 -5.65 9.73 -8.10
C GLY A 103 -6.74 10.35 -7.25
N ILE A 104 -7.47 11.28 -7.86
CA ILE A 104 -8.73 11.79 -7.34
C ILE A 104 -9.83 11.00 -8.03
N VAL A 105 -10.67 10.32 -7.25
CA VAL A 105 -11.78 9.51 -7.79
C VAL A 105 -12.76 10.43 -8.50
N GLN A 106 -12.99 10.16 -9.80
CA GLN A 106 -13.95 10.91 -10.62
C GLN A 106 -15.34 10.25 -10.61
N TYR A 107 -15.37 8.93 -10.59
CA TYR A 107 -16.58 8.11 -10.60
C TYR A 107 -16.35 6.89 -9.71
N ASP A 108 -17.36 6.54 -8.92
CA ASP A 108 -17.45 5.29 -8.17
C ASP A 108 -18.77 4.60 -8.55
N PHE A 109 -18.70 3.31 -8.87
CA PHE A 109 -19.84 2.50 -9.31
C PHE A 109 -20.09 1.30 -8.37
N SER A 110 -19.41 1.24 -7.21
CA SER A 110 -19.60 0.17 -6.22
C SER A 110 -20.95 0.23 -5.51
#